data_AF-A0AA38LZT3-F1
#
_entry.id   AF-A0AA38LZT3-F1
#
_cell.length_a   1.000
_cell.length_b   1.000
_cell.length_c   1.000
_cell.angle_alpha   90.00
_cell.angle_beta   90.00
_cell.angle_gamma   90.00
#
_symmetry.space_group_name_H-M   'P 1'
#
loop_
_entity.id
_entity.type
_entity.pdbx_description
1 polymer ?
#
loop_
_entity_poly.entity_id
_entity_poly.type
_entity_poly.pdbx_seq_one_letter_code
_entity_poly.pdbx_strand_id
1 'polypeptide(L)'
;MEKVEAFIREKKRYSSIPFEARKYLSPREYDRLIVRFSIKNQLRWKNNIVRYVIRNEKIYYDGLLKDSIENLKIYPYHLSDVLVKGLEISPFVYYRTMIINNILKEKSYDSIPNFTATDCLRLLGVGRNQYISIVNQSKSSVTFLWSTYHLRL
;
A
#
# COMPACT_ATOMS: atom_id res chain seq x y z
N MET A 1 15.65 -13.53 -11.12
CA MET A 1 14.53 -13.08 -10.26
C MET A 1 13.46 -14.16 -10.14
N GLU A 2 12.90 -14.65 -11.26
CA GLU A 2 11.82 -15.65 -11.27
C GLU A 2 12.14 -16.95 -10.51
N LYS A 3 13.37 -17.47 -10.64
CA LYS A 3 13.84 -18.66 -9.90
C LYS A 3 13.83 -18.47 -8.37
N VAL A 4 14.09 -17.25 -7.88
CA VAL A 4 14.11 -16.98 -6.43
C VAL A 4 12.69 -16.85 -5.88
N GLU A 5 11.77 -16.27 -6.66
CA GLU A 5 10.35 -16.21 -6.29
C GLU A 5 9.73 -17.60 -6.18
N ALA A 6 10.15 -18.57 -7.01
CA ALA A 6 9.72 -19.97 -6.89
C ALA A 6 10.08 -20.56 -5.50
N PHE A 7 11.29 -20.31 -5.01
CA PHE A 7 11.69 -20.77 -3.67
C PHE A 7 10.84 -20.12 -2.56
N ILE A 8 10.47 -18.84 -2.73
CA ILE A 8 9.61 -18.13 -1.77
C ILE A 8 8.18 -18.71 -1.80
N ARG A 9 7.63 -19.00 -2.99
CA ARG A 9 6.32 -19.66 -3.17
C ARG A 9 6.28 -21.03 -2.52
N GLU A 10 7.37 -21.79 -2.65
CA GLU A 10 7.56 -23.09 -2.00
C GLU A 10 7.90 -22.98 -0.50
N LYS A 11 7.96 -21.76 0.06
CA LYS A 11 8.23 -21.49 1.48
C LYS A 11 9.58 -22.04 1.95
N LYS A 12 10.58 -22.08 1.06
CA LYS A 12 11.95 -22.52 1.36
C LYS A 12 12.69 -21.46 2.17
N ARG A 13 13.28 -21.86 3.30
CA ARG A 13 14.23 -21.05 4.07
C ARG A 13 15.58 -21.00 3.33
N TYR A 14 16.40 -19.98 3.61
CA TYR A 14 17.70 -19.80 2.96
C TYR A 14 18.57 -21.07 2.96
N SER A 15 18.63 -21.78 4.09
CA SER A 15 19.40 -23.03 4.23
C SER A 15 18.91 -24.18 3.34
N SER A 16 17.64 -24.15 2.90
CA SER A 16 17.02 -25.18 2.05
C SER A 16 17.05 -24.87 0.56
N ILE A 17 17.59 -23.71 0.17
CA ILE A 17 17.74 -23.31 -1.24
C ILE A 17 18.95 -24.03 -1.86
N PRO A 18 18.92 -24.38 -3.17
CA PRO A 18 20.07 -24.95 -3.87
C PRO A 18 21.36 -24.13 -3.71
N PHE A 19 22.50 -24.81 -3.68
CA PHE A 19 23.81 -24.19 -3.46
C PHE A 19 24.15 -23.16 -4.54
N GLU A 20 23.77 -23.44 -5.79
CA GLU A 20 23.95 -22.59 -6.95
C GLU A 20 23.29 -21.22 -6.77
N ALA A 21 22.10 -21.20 -6.15
CA ALA A 21 21.40 -19.96 -5.86
C ALA A 21 22.04 -19.22 -4.67
N ARG A 22 22.52 -19.94 -3.64
CA ARG A 22 23.24 -19.34 -2.50
C ARG A 22 24.59 -18.72 -2.88
N LYS A 23 25.20 -19.13 -3.99
CA LYS A 23 26.48 -18.57 -4.48
C LYS A 23 26.38 -17.07 -4.81
N TYR A 24 25.22 -16.62 -5.26
CA TYR A 24 25.00 -15.23 -5.72
C TYR A 24 23.94 -14.49 -4.90
N LEU A 25 23.49 -15.07 -3.79
CA LEU A 25 22.41 -14.53 -2.98
C LEU A 25 22.80 -14.68 -1.51
N SER A 26 23.03 -13.58 -0.82
CA SER A 26 23.29 -13.61 0.61
C SER A 26 22.01 -13.87 1.42
N PRO A 27 22.11 -14.34 2.68
CA PRO A 27 20.95 -14.49 3.56
C PRO A 27 20.15 -13.19 3.70
N ARG A 28 20.84 -12.05 3.86
CA ARG A 28 20.22 -10.73 4.03
C ARG A 28 19.47 -10.27 2.77
N GLU A 29 20.01 -10.56 1.60
CA GLU A 29 19.31 -10.25 0.33
C GLU A 29 18.09 -11.14 0.15
N TYR A 30 18.18 -12.42 0.52
CA TYR A 30 17.02 -13.30 0.46
C TYR A 30 15.90 -12.83 1.39
N ASP A 31 16.23 -12.41 2.61
CA ASP A 31 15.27 -11.81 3.54
C ASP A 31 14.56 -10.58 2.94
N ARG A 32 15.32 -9.69 2.29
CA ARG A 32 14.75 -8.53 1.57
C ARG A 32 13.83 -8.98 0.43
N LEU A 33 14.20 -9.99 -0.34
CA LEU A 33 13.40 -10.53 -1.42
C LEU A 33 12.11 -11.20 -0.90
N ILE A 34 12.18 -11.93 0.23
CA ILE A 34 11.00 -12.49 0.91
C ILE A 34 10.01 -11.37 1.24
N VAL A 35 10.47 -10.30 1.89
CA VAL A 35 9.60 -9.19 2.28
C VAL A 35 8.99 -8.53 1.05
N ARG A 36 9.80 -8.18 0.05
CA ARG A 36 9.35 -7.55 -1.19
C ARG A 36 8.32 -8.40 -1.92
N PHE A 37 8.59 -9.70 -2.09
CA PHE A 37 7.67 -10.63 -2.71
C PHE A 37 6.37 -10.75 -1.92
N SER A 38 6.46 -10.85 -0.60
CA SER A 38 5.30 -11.04 0.27
C SER A 38 4.39 -9.81 0.28
N ILE A 39 4.96 -8.60 0.30
CA ILE A 39 4.19 -7.34 0.21
C ILE A 39 3.57 -7.20 -1.19
N LYS A 40 4.35 -7.40 -2.25
CA LYS A 40 3.88 -7.28 -3.64
C LYS A 40 2.67 -8.17 -3.91
N ASN A 41 2.70 -9.40 -3.41
CA ASN A 41 1.65 -10.41 -3.59
C ASN A 41 0.63 -10.45 -2.44
N GLN A 42 0.67 -9.48 -1.51
CA GLN A 42 -0.27 -9.37 -0.37
C GLN A 42 -0.45 -10.69 0.41
N LEU A 43 0.67 -11.35 0.72
CA LEU A 43 0.65 -12.64 1.39
C LEU A 43 0.24 -12.52 2.86
N ARG A 44 -0.40 -13.56 3.40
CA ARG A 44 -0.71 -13.63 4.83
C ARG A 44 0.56 -13.89 5.66
N TRP A 45 0.74 -13.21 6.78
CA TRP A 45 1.91 -13.34 7.64
C TRP A 45 2.06 -14.75 8.23
N LYS A 46 1.02 -15.26 8.93
CA LYS A 46 1.05 -16.49 9.73
C LYS A 46 1.55 -17.74 9.00
N ASN A 47 1.22 -17.90 7.72
CA ASN A 47 1.46 -19.13 6.95
C ASN A 47 2.58 -19.01 5.91
N ASN A 48 3.34 -17.91 5.93
CA ASN A 48 4.42 -17.65 4.99
C ASN A 48 5.76 -17.42 5.70
N ILE A 49 6.85 -17.59 4.96
CA ILE A 49 8.21 -17.46 5.51
C ILE A 49 8.56 -16.04 5.95
N VAL A 50 7.79 -15.04 5.52
CA VAL A 50 7.96 -13.63 5.96
C VAL A 50 7.89 -13.47 7.48
N ARG A 51 7.15 -14.35 8.19
CA ARG A 51 7.07 -14.33 9.66
C ARG A 51 8.41 -14.53 10.36
N TYR A 52 9.37 -15.18 9.70
CA TYR A 52 10.71 -15.39 10.25
C TYR A 52 11.62 -14.18 10.02
N VAL A 53 11.31 -13.35 9.02
CA VAL A 53 12.05 -12.14 8.68
C VAL A 53 11.49 -10.93 9.45
N ILE A 54 10.17 -10.73 9.38
CA ILE A 54 9.45 -9.71 10.14
C ILE A 54 8.65 -10.44 11.23
N ARG A 55 9.20 -10.45 12.45
CA ARG A 55 8.61 -11.18 13.58
C ARG A 55 7.33 -10.55 14.12
N ASN A 56 7.14 -9.25 13.92
CA ASN A 56 5.95 -8.54 14.38
C ASN A 56 4.93 -8.48 13.25
N GLU A 57 3.79 -9.15 13.44
CA GLU A 57 2.70 -9.23 12.46
C GLU A 57 2.12 -7.85 12.12
N LYS A 58 1.96 -6.97 13.11
CA LYS A 58 1.46 -5.61 12.91
C LYS A 58 2.37 -4.79 11.99
N ILE A 59 3.69 -4.81 12.27
CA ILE A 59 4.68 -4.10 11.43
C ILE A 59 4.65 -4.60 9.99
N TYR A 60 4.46 -5.90 9.77
CA TYR A 60 4.36 -6.46 8.43
C TYR A 60 3.14 -5.93 7.68
N TYR A 61 1.95 -5.96 8.29
CA TYR A 61 0.74 -5.47 7.64
C TYR A 61 0.71 -3.95 7.49
N ASP A 62 1.30 -3.18 8.41
CA ASP A 62 1.49 -1.73 8.24
C ASP A 62 2.30 -1.45 6.97
N GLY A 63 3.41 -2.16 6.77
CA GLY A 63 4.22 -2.07 5.55
C GLY A 63 3.47 -2.48 4.28
N LEU A 64 2.69 -3.57 4.35
CA LEU A 64 1.86 -4.03 3.24
C LEU A 64 0.79 -3.01 2.85
N LEU A 65 0.11 -2.42 3.82
CA LEU A 65 -0.92 -1.40 3.61
C LEU A 65 -0.30 -0.12 3.05
N LYS A 66 0.85 0.31 3.57
CA LYS A 66 1.57 1.47 3.05
C LYS A 66 1.91 1.30 1.56
N ASP A 67 2.53 0.18 1.18
CA ASP A 67 2.83 -0.13 -0.23
C ASP A 67 1.55 -0.19 -1.08
N SER A 68 0.49 -0.80 -0.56
CA SER A 68 -0.78 -0.93 -1.29
C SER A 68 -1.45 0.42 -1.53
N ILE A 69 -1.43 1.33 -0.54
CA ILE A 69 -1.96 2.68 -0.66
C ILE A 69 -1.12 3.51 -1.64
N GLU A 70 0.20 3.49 -1.52
CA GLU A 70 1.11 4.28 -2.37
C GLU A 70 0.99 3.90 -3.85
N ASN A 71 0.73 2.62 -4.13
CA ASN A 71 0.56 2.06 -5.47
C ASN A 71 -0.92 1.96 -5.91
N LEU A 72 -1.86 2.58 -5.19
CA LEU A 72 -3.29 2.65 -5.54
C LEU A 72 -3.96 1.27 -5.73
N LYS A 73 -3.49 0.26 -4.99
CA LYS A 73 -4.04 -1.10 -5.03
C LYS A 73 -5.38 -1.15 -4.29
N ILE A 74 -6.25 -2.03 -4.75
CA ILE A 74 -7.50 -2.40 -4.06
C ILE A 74 -7.16 -2.85 -2.63
N TYR A 75 -8.04 -2.52 -1.67
CA TYR A 75 -7.95 -3.04 -0.31
C TYR A 75 -7.87 -4.59 -0.34
N PRO A 76 -6.93 -5.21 0.40
CA PRO A 76 -6.75 -6.65 0.39
C PRO A 76 -7.86 -7.36 1.18
N TYR A 77 -9.03 -7.55 0.56
CA TYR A 77 -10.22 -8.12 1.19
C TYR A 77 -10.00 -9.53 1.78
N HIS A 78 -9.10 -10.32 1.21
CA HIS A 78 -8.71 -11.65 1.73
C HIS A 78 -7.89 -11.59 3.03
N LEU A 79 -7.45 -10.40 3.44
CA LEU A 79 -6.77 -10.13 4.72
C LEU A 79 -7.66 -9.35 5.70
N SER A 80 -8.92 -9.08 5.34
CA SER A 80 -9.83 -8.23 6.13
C SER A 80 -10.00 -8.68 7.58
N ASP A 81 -9.99 -9.99 7.84
CA ASP A 81 -10.07 -10.57 9.18
C ASP A 81 -8.92 -10.10 10.09
N VAL A 82 -7.71 -9.94 9.53
CA VAL A 82 -6.54 -9.49 10.29
C VAL A 82 -6.42 -7.97 10.31
N LEU A 83 -6.77 -7.31 9.21
CA LEU A 83 -6.65 -5.86 9.10
C LEU A 83 -7.70 -5.13 9.94
N VAL A 84 -8.94 -5.61 9.94
CA VAL A 84 -10.00 -4.99 10.74
C VAL A 84 -9.81 -5.32 12.22
N LYS A 85 -9.54 -6.58 12.58
CA LYS A 85 -9.44 -6.98 13.99
C LYS A 85 -8.08 -6.67 14.63
N GLY A 86 -7.00 -6.73 13.86
CA GLY A 86 -5.63 -6.59 14.37
C GLY A 86 -5.04 -5.19 14.21
N LEU A 87 -5.48 -4.44 13.18
CA LEU A 87 -4.97 -3.10 12.88
C LEU A 87 -6.05 -2.02 12.94
N GLU A 88 -7.32 -2.38 13.10
CA GLU A 88 -8.47 -1.46 13.08
C GLU A 88 -8.60 -0.70 11.74
N ILE A 89 -8.07 -1.26 10.65
CA ILE A 89 -8.13 -0.66 9.32
C ILE A 89 -9.26 -1.29 8.51
N SER A 90 -10.39 -0.59 8.49
CA SER A 90 -11.51 -0.90 7.60
C SER A 90 -11.23 -0.46 6.15
N PRO A 91 -11.96 -1.01 5.16
CA PRO A 91 -11.89 -0.53 3.77
C PRO A 91 -12.13 0.98 3.66
N PHE A 92 -13.05 1.53 4.45
CA PHE A 92 -13.33 2.97 4.50
C PHE A 92 -12.09 3.78 4.90
N VAL A 93 -11.43 3.40 5.99
CA VAL A 93 -10.20 4.08 6.48
C VAL A 93 -9.08 3.98 5.44
N TYR A 94 -8.93 2.81 4.81
CA TYR A 94 -7.93 2.58 3.78
C TYR A 94 -8.10 3.50 2.57
N TYR A 95 -9.28 3.51 1.95
CA TYR A 95 -9.53 4.33 0.77
C TYR A 95 -9.56 5.82 1.09
N ARG A 96 -10.08 6.22 2.27
CA ARG A 96 -10.00 7.62 2.73
C ARG A 96 -8.54 8.08 2.78
N THR A 97 -7.67 7.28 3.38
CA THR A 97 -6.23 7.58 3.47
C THR A 97 -5.60 7.68 2.08
N MET A 98 -5.94 6.76 1.17
CA MET A 98 -5.44 6.80 -0.21
C MET A 98 -5.87 8.06 -0.96
N ILE A 99 -7.16 8.42 -0.91
CA ILE A 99 -7.67 9.61 -1.58
C ILE A 99 -7.03 10.88 -1.02
N ILE A 100 -6.93 11.02 0.31
CA ILE A 100 -6.26 12.16 0.96
C ILE A 100 -4.80 12.24 0.48
N ASN A 101 -4.06 11.12 0.48
CA ASN A 101 -2.67 11.09 0.02
C ASN A 101 -2.53 11.48 -1.46
N ASN A 102 -3.46 11.08 -2.31
CA ASN A 102 -3.46 11.46 -3.72
C ASN A 102 -3.73 12.96 -3.91
N ILE A 103 -4.68 13.53 -3.17
CA ILE A 103 -4.99 14.96 -3.19
C ILE A 103 -3.78 15.78 -2.73
N LEU A 104 -3.17 15.40 -1.59
CA LEU A 104 -1.99 16.08 -1.04
C LEU A 104 -0.78 16.00 -1.98
N LYS A 105 -0.68 14.96 -2.80
CA LYS A 105 0.36 14.80 -3.83
C LYS A 105 -0.04 15.39 -5.19
N GLU A 106 -1.17 16.09 -5.26
CA GLU A 106 -1.75 16.68 -6.47
C GLU A 106 -1.89 15.69 -7.65
N LYS A 107 -2.12 14.41 -7.35
CA LYS A 107 -2.29 13.40 -8.40
C LYS A 107 -3.66 13.56 -9.06
N SER A 108 -3.70 13.41 -10.38
CA SER A 108 -4.97 13.35 -11.12
C SER A 108 -5.81 12.15 -10.67
N TYR A 109 -7.13 12.33 -10.59
CA TYR A 109 -8.07 11.23 -10.38
C TYR A 109 -7.86 10.11 -11.41
N ASP A 110 -7.50 10.46 -12.65
CA ASP A 110 -7.31 9.51 -13.74
C ASP A 110 -6.10 8.57 -13.54
N SER A 111 -5.27 8.81 -12.51
CA SER A 111 -4.23 7.87 -12.08
C SER A 111 -4.75 6.70 -11.24
N ILE A 112 -6.00 6.76 -10.76
CA ILE A 112 -6.59 5.74 -9.90
C ILE A 112 -7.10 4.57 -10.78
N PRO A 113 -6.66 3.32 -10.53
CA PRO A 113 -7.16 2.16 -11.27
C PRO A 113 -8.67 1.98 -11.14
N ASN A 114 -9.34 1.50 -12.19
CA ASN A 114 -10.81 1.40 -12.25
C ASN A 114 -11.45 0.73 -11.04
N PHE A 115 -10.97 -0.45 -10.63
CA PHE A 115 -11.54 -1.16 -9.48
C PHE A 115 -11.32 -0.42 -8.15
N THR A 116 -10.18 0.25 -7.99
CA THR A 116 -9.91 1.13 -6.85
C THR A 116 -10.87 2.32 -6.86
N ALA A 117 -11.09 2.94 -8.02
CA ALA A 117 -12.02 4.07 -8.19
C ALA A 117 -13.47 3.66 -7.91
N THR A 118 -13.90 2.48 -8.36
CA THR A 118 -15.22 1.92 -8.04
C THR A 118 -15.42 1.77 -6.54
N ASP A 119 -14.40 1.26 -5.82
CA ASP A 119 -14.47 1.14 -4.37
C ASP A 119 -14.45 2.49 -3.64
N CYS A 120 -13.66 3.45 -4.11
CA CYS A 120 -13.69 4.82 -3.60
C CYS A 120 -15.09 5.44 -3.75
N LEU A 121 -15.73 5.28 -4.91
CA LEU A 121 -17.09 5.75 -5.12
C LEU A 121 -18.09 5.04 -4.19
N ARG A 122 -18.01 3.71 -4.11
CA ARG A 122 -18.93 2.89 -3.31
C ARG A 122 -18.83 3.16 -1.81
N LEU A 123 -17.61 3.35 -1.30
CA LEU A 123 -17.36 3.46 0.14
C LEU A 123 -17.28 4.89 0.65
N LEU A 124 -16.81 5.83 -0.18
CA LEU A 124 -16.61 7.24 0.22
C LEU A 124 -17.59 8.20 -0.47
N GLY A 125 -18.28 7.77 -1.52
CA GLY A 125 -19.06 8.68 -2.38
C GLY A 125 -18.17 9.58 -3.25
N VAL A 126 -16.87 9.29 -3.36
CA VAL A 126 -15.91 10.12 -4.10
C VAL A 126 -15.68 9.53 -5.50
N GLY A 127 -16.41 10.06 -6.48
CA GLY A 127 -16.13 9.85 -7.90
C GLY A 127 -15.20 10.93 -8.47
N ARG A 128 -15.01 10.92 -9.80
CA ARG A 128 -14.12 11.84 -10.51
C ARG A 128 -14.45 13.31 -10.25
N ASN A 129 -15.73 13.68 -10.35
CA ASN A 129 -16.17 15.06 -10.20
C ASN A 129 -16.05 15.54 -8.76
N GLN A 130 -16.37 14.68 -7.78
CA GLN A 130 -16.20 14.99 -6.37
C GLN A 130 -14.71 15.20 -6.04
N TYR A 131 -13.84 14.33 -6.55
CA TYR A 131 -12.39 14.47 -6.36
C TYR A 131 -11.87 15.80 -6.93
N ILE A 132 -12.21 16.13 -8.18
CA ILE A 132 -11.78 17.39 -8.81
C ILE A 132 -12.30 18.60 -8.02
N SER A 133 -13.55 18.56 -7.58
CA SER A 133 -14.14 19.61 -6.75
C SER A 133 -13.37 19.81 -5.44
N ILE A 134 -13.06 18.73 -4.73
CA ILE A 134 -12.28 18.78 -3.48
C ILE A 134 -10.87 19.33 -3.73
N VAL A 135 -10.19 18.88 -4.79
CA VAL A 135 -8.86 19.40 -5.16
C VAL A 135 -8.92 20.90 -5.43
N ASN A 136 -9.89 21.36 -6.22
CA ASN A 136 -10.04 22.79 -6.51
C ASN A 136 -10.32 23.62 -5.25
N GLN A 137 -11.22 23.15 -4.37
CA GLN A 137 -11.51 23.82 -3.10
C GLN A 137 -10.28 23.89 -2.18
N SER A 138 -9.48 22.82 -2.13
CA SER A 138 -8.24 22.79 -1.34
C SER A 138 -7.22 23.82 -1.84
N LYS A 139 -7.14 24.02 -3.17
CA LYS A 139 -6.28 25.04 -3.79
C LYS A 139 -6.78 26.46 -3.55
N SER A 140 -8.08 26.71 -3.74
CA SER A 140 -8.70 28.03 -3.51
C SER A 140 -8.57 28.51 -2.06
N SER A 141 -8.57 27.58 -1.09
CA SER A 141 -8.37 27.91 0.33
C SER A 141 -6.95 28.43 0.61
N VAL A 142 -5.95 27.93 -0.12
CA VAL A 142 -4.57 28.44 -0.07
C VAL A 142 -4.50 29.80 -0.76
N THR A 143 -5.05 29.95 -1.97
CA THR A 143 -5.04 31.22 -2.73
C THR A 143 -5.73 32.36 -1.97
N PHE A 144 -6.84 32.08 -1.28
CA PHE A 144 -7.55 33.04 -0.43
C PHE A 144 -6.67 33.57 0.71
N LEU A 145 -5.87 32.70 1.35
CA LEU A 145 -4.93 33.15 2.38
C LEU A 145 -3.90 34.12 1.78
N TRP A 146 -3.29 33.81 0.63
CA TRP A 146 -2.32 34.71 -0.01
C TRP A 146 -2.92 36.04 -0.48
N SER A 147 -4.14 36.05 -1.03
CA SER A 147 -4.80 37.30 -1.46
C SER A 147 -5.17 38.22 -0.30
N THR A 148 -5.42 37.65 0.88
CA THR A 148 -5.80 38.43 2.07
C THR A 148 -4.59 39.09 2.74
N TYR A 149 -3.39 38.51 2.60
CA TYR A 149 -2.15 39.08 3.14
C TYR A 149 -1.45 40.08 2.19
N HIS A 150 -1.80 40.11 0.90
CA HIS A 150 -1.23 41.08 -0.06
C HIS A 150 -2.07 42.36 -0.28
N LEU A 151 -3.16 42.55 0.47
CA LEU A 151 -3.94 43.81 0.49
C LEU A 151 -3.73 44.64 1.77
N ARG A 152 -2.58 44.48 2.43
CA ARG A 152 -2.10 45.38 3.49
C ARG A 152 -0.62 45.69 3.32
N LEU A 153 -0.27 46.40 2.24
CA LEU A 153 0.86 47.32 2.16
C LEU A 153 0.39 48.55 1.37
#